data_AF-A0A958B4X3-F1
#
_entry.id   AF-A0A958B4X3-F1
#
_cell.length_a   1.000
_cell.length_b   1.000
_cell.length_c   1.000
_cell.angle_alpha   90.00
_cell.angle_beta   90.00
_cell.angle_gamma   90.00
#
_symmetry.space_group_name_H-M   'P 1'
#
loop_
_entity.id
_entity.type
_entity.pdbx_description
1 polymer ?
#
loop_
_entity_poly.entity_id
_entity_poly.type
_entity_poly.pdbx_seq_one_letter_code
_entity_poly.pdbx_strand_id
1 'polypeptide(L)'
;KVASPPAEEVVQLMLPEEEAGPVRETPWAELQLGEWDTRVDVPGDPDSVANPVMQGLMEEMAQHIVQEDVKAYEKGLDEGLPNGYGKMIIEEWQDGLKKITMRIFWQPEGVDEQTFEKTFFIHEEAGYGE
;
A
#
# COMPACT_ATOMS: atom_id res chain seq x y z
N LYS A 1 -17.11 -8.68 16.06
CA LYS A 1 -16.63 -8.06 14.80
C LYS A 1 -15.85 -9.13 14.07
N VAL A 2 -16.16 -9.40 12.80
CA VAL A 2 -15.24 -10.18 11.97
C VAL A 2 -14.02 -9.27 11.75
N ALA A 3 -12.81 -9.77 11.99
CA ALA A 3 -11.60 -9.03 11.65
C ALA A 3 -11.39 -9.16 10.13
N SER A 4 -11.01 -8.08 9.46
CA SER A 4 -10.67 -8.15 8.04
C SER A 4 -9.37 -8.93 7.84
N PRO A 5 -9.14 -9.55 6.67
CA PRO A 5 -7.89 -10.24 6.38
C PRO A 5 -6.68 -9.28 6.48
N PRO A 6 -5.48 -9.75 6.89
CA PRO A 6 -4.30 -8.90 7.07
C PRO A 6 -3.96 -8.05 5.84
N ALA A 7 -4.03 -8.62 4.64
CA ALA A 7 -3.76 -7.89 3.39
C ALA A 7 -4.77 -6.76 3.13
N GLU A 8 -6.03 -6.95 3.53
CA GLU A 8 -7.06 -5.92 3.43
C GLU A 8 -6.82 -4.81 4.46
N GLU A 9 -6.43 -5.17 5.69
CA GLU A 9 -6.07 -4.21 6.73
C GLU A 9 -4.89 -3.33 6.33
N VAL A 10 -3.84 -3.88 5.70
CA VAL A 10 -2.73 -3.07 5.15
C VAL A 10 -3.24 -2.00 4.19
N VAL A 11 -4.14 -2.37 3.27
CA VAL A 11 -4.71 -1.42 2.31
C VAL A 11 -5.59 -0.37 3.01
N GLN A 12 -6.36 -0.77 4.03
CA GLN A 12 -7.17 0.16 4.83
C GLN A 12 -6.33 1.11 5.66
N LEU A 13 -5.14 0.70 6.12
CA LEU A 13 -4.21 1.59 6.81
C LEU A 13 -3.63 2.65 5.87
N MET A 14 -3.29 2.26 4.64
CA MET A 14 -2.77 3.18 3.62
C MET A 14 -3.83 4.14 3.06
N LEU A 15 -5.06 3.65 2.90
CA LEU A 15 -6.16 4.40 2.30
C LEU A 15 -7.50 4.06 2.98
N PRO A 16 -7.72 4.54 4.21
CA PRO A 16 -8.90 4.26 4.99
C PRO A 16 -10.16 4.84 4.35
N GLU A 17 -11.30 4.17 4.57
CA GLU A 17 -12.58 4.61 4.03
C GLU A 17 -13.14 5.85 4.76
N GLU A 18 -12.90 5.96 6.07
CA GLU A 18 -13.53 6.96 6.95
C GLU A 18 -12.70 8.23 7.17
N GLU A 19 -11.38 8.17 6.95
CA GLU A 19 -10.45 9.29 7.18
C GLU A 19 -9.44 9.47 6.03
N ALA A 20 -8.60 10.51 6.12
CA ALA A 20 -7.48 10.70 5.22
C ALA A 20 -6.29 9.89 5.78
N GLY A 21 -5.99 8.74 5.17
CA GLY A 21 -4.74 8.03 5.46
C GLY A 21 -3.60 8.49 4.57
N PRO A 22 -2.43 7.83 4.66
CA PRO A 22 -1.19 8.34 4.11
C PRO A 22 -1.21 8.70 2.63
N VAL A 23 -1.88 7.89 1.81
CA VAL A 23 -1.98 8.13 0.37
C VAL A 23 -2.85 9.36 0.07
N ARG A 24 -3.87 9.64 0.88
CA ARG A 24 -4.76 10.81 0.73
C ARG A 24 -4.17 12.08 1.34
N GLU A 25 -3.33 11.95 2.37
CA GLU A 25 -2.60 13.08 2.97
C GLU A 25 -1.43 13.54 2.08
N THR A 26 -0.97 12.67 1.19
CA THR A 26 0.05 13.01 0.20
C THR A 26 -0.47 14.05 -0.80
N PRO A 27 0.28 15.15 -1.05
CA PRO A 27 -0.10 16.12 -2.07
C PRO A 27 -0.31 15.45 -3.42
N TRP A 28 -1.43 15.74 -4.08
CA TRP A 28 -1.81 15.06 -5.32
C TRP A 28 -0.70 15.10 -6.36
N ALA A 29 0.00 16.23 -6.51
CA ALA A 29 1.10 16.39 -7.47
C ALA A 29 2.32 15.48 -7.18
N GLU A 30 2.53 15.13 -5.92
CA GLU A 30 3.66 14.29 -5.47
C GLU A 30 3.40 12.79 -5.60
N LEU A 31 2.14 12.38 -5.81
CA LEU A 31 1.78 11.00 -6.17
C LEU A 31 2.32 10.67 -7.58
N GLN A 32 3.58 10.25 -7.64
CA GLN A 32 4.29 10.01 -8.90
C GLN A 32 3.63 8.86 -9.69
N LEU A 33 3.41 9.07 -10.99
CA LEU A 33 2.89 8.03 -11.87
C LEU A 33 3.91 6.92 -12.05
N GLY A 34 3.48 5.66 -11.98
CA GLY A 34 4.37 4.50 -12.09
C GLY A 34 3.88 3.27 -11.35
N GLU A 35 4.73 2.25 -11.30
CA GLU A 35 4.59 1.10 -10.41
C GLU A 35 5.70 1.17 -9.37
N TRP A 36 5.30 1.15 -8.10
CA TRP A 36 6.19 1.27 -6.95
C TRP A 36 6.17 -0.03 -6.16
N ASP A 37 7.33 -0.53 -5.76
CA ASP A 37 7.50 -1.82 -5.09
C ASP A 37 8.21 -1.64 -3.75
N THR A 38 7.60 -2.14 -2.67
CA THR A 38 8.12 -1.98 -1.29
C THR A 38 9.48 -2.64 -1.05
N ARG A 39 10.00 -3.40 -2.02
CA ARG A 39 11.31 -4.06 -1.93
C ARG A 39 12.47 -3.24 -2.50
N VAL A 40 12.17 -2.28 -3.39
CA VAL A 40 13.20 -1.51 -4.13
C VAL A 40 12.92 -0.02 -4.13
N ASP A 41 11.69 0.43 -3.91
CA ASP A 41 11.32 1.84 -3.92
C ASP A 41 11.23 2.45 -2.52
N VAL A 42 12.21 2.13 -1.66
CA VAL A 42 12.28 2.58 -0.26
C VAL A 42 13.45 3.55 -0.01
N PRO A 43 13.47 4.32 1.09
CA PRO A 43 14.52 5.29 1.36
C PRO A 43 15.91 4.65 1.40
N GLY A 44 16.84 5.21 0.63
CA GLY A 44 18.24 4.77 0.59
C GLY A 44 18.52 3.61 -0.36
N ASP A 45 17.52 3.10 -1.09
CA ASP A 45 17.76 2.16 -2.18
C ASP A 45 18.41 2.88 -3.38
N PRO A 46 19.56 2.40 -3.89
CA PRO A 46 20.29 3.08 -4.96
C PRO A 46 19.63 2.93 -6.35
N ASP A 47 18.74 1.96 -6.52
CA ASP A 47 18.06 1.65 -7.78
C ASP A 47 16.66 2.30 -7.86
N SER A 48 16.16 2.87 -6.75
CA SER A 48 14.87 3.55 -6.74
C SER A 48 14.86 4.82 -7.60
N VAL A 49 13.81 4.94 -8.43
CA VAL A 49 13.48 6.14 -9.21
C VAL A 49 12.30 6.91 -8.62
N ALA A 50 11.79 6.46 -7.48
CA ALA A 50 10.70 7.07 -6.75
C ALA A 50 11.16 8.40 -6.11
N ASN A 51 10.29 9.41 -6.12
CA ASN A 51 10.51 10.63 -5.35
C ASN A 51 10.48 10.33 -3.84
N PRO A 52 10.96 11.25 -2.97
CA PRO A 52 11.02 11.01 -1.53
C PRO A 52 9.66 10.69 -0.88
N VAL A 53 8.58 11.24 -1.45
CA VAL A 53 7.21 11.01 -0.98
C VAL A 53 6.78 9.57 -1.25
N MET A 54 6.98 9.09 -2.48
CA MET A 54 6.71 7.71 -2.86
C MET A 54 7.57 6.73 -2.08
N GLN A 55 8.84 7.06 -1.83
CA GLN A 55 9.71 6.25 -0.96
C GLN A 55 9.14 6.13 0.46
N GLY A 56 8.65 7.24 1.03
CA GLY A 56 7.97 7.24 2.32
C GLY A 56 6.71 6.35 2.33
N LEU A 57 5.86 6.46 1.31
CA LEU A 57 4.67 5.62 1.18
C LEU A 57 5.01 4.13 1.05
N MET A 58 6.08 3.79 0.32
CA MET A 58 6.53 2.39 0.19
C MET A 58 7.12 1.85 1.48
N GLU A 59 7.88 2.67 2.22
CA GLU A 59 8.38 2.31 3.56
C GLU A 59 7.22 2.05 4.53
N GLU A 60 6.23 2.94 4.56
CA GLU A 60 5.09 2.81 5.45
C GLU A 60 4.23 1.60 5.10
N MET A 61 3.97 1.36 3.81
CA MET A 61 3.29 0.16 3.35
C MET A 61 4.06 -1.11 3.74
N ALA A 62 5.39 -1.12 3.60
CA ALA A 62 6.22 -2.24 4.05
C ALA A 62 6.11 -2.49 5.56
N GLN A 63 6.12 -1.42 6.36
CA GLN A 63 5.95 -1.51 7.81
C GLN A 63 4.59 -2.08 8.19
N HIS A 64 3.51 -1.66 7.52
CA HIS A 64 2.17 -2.21 7.77
C HIS A 64 2.07 -3.69 7.42
N ILE A 65 2.69 -4.14 6.31
CA ILE A 65 2.73 -5.57 5.95
C ILE A 65 3.38 -6.40 7.05
N VAL A 66 4.54 -5.95 7.55
CA VAL A 66 5.24 -6.63 8.65
C VAL A 66 4.41 -6.63 9.94
N GLN A 67 3.79 -5.49 10.28
CA GLN A 67 2.97 -5.38 11.49
C GLN A 67 1.73 -6.28 11.44
N GLU A 68 1.04 -6.34 10.30
CA GLU A 68 -0.14 -7.19 10.14
C GLU A 68 0.22 -8.69 10.13
N ASP A 69 1.38 -9.06 9.58
CA ASP A 69 1.90 -10.45 9.71
C ASP A 69 2.13 -10.83 11.17
N VAL A 70 2.82 -9.97 11.93
CA VAL A 70 3.07 -10.20 13.36
C VAL A 70 1.76 -10.28 14.15
N LYS A 71 0.82 -9.37 13.90
CA LYS A 71 -0.49 -9.38 14.57
C LYS A 71 -1.28 -10.64 14.26
N ALA A 72 -1.23 -11.13 13.01
CA ALA A 72 -1.90 -12.36 12.62
C ALA A 72 -1.32 -13.56 13.41
N TYR A 73 0.00 -13.64 13.49
CA TYR A 73 0.70 -14.66 14.27
C TYR A 73 0.34 -14.59 15.78
N GLU A 74 0.38 -13.40 16.38
CA GLU A 74 0.06 -13.20 17.81
C GLU A 74 -1.39 -13.55 18.17
N LYS A 75 -2.32 -13.32 17.23
CA LYS A 75 -3.74 -13.67 17.37
C LYS A 75 -4.02 -15.14 17.05
N GLY A 76 -3.03 -15.90 16.58
CA GLY A 76 -3.20 -17.29 16.15
C GLY A 76 -4.17 -17.42 14.97
N LEU A 77 -4.19 -16.44 14.06
CA LEU A 77 -4.96 -16.54 12.82
C LEU A 77 -4.30 -17.55 11.88
N ASP A 78 -5.11 -18.28 11.13
CA ASP A 78 -4.62 -19.22 10.11
C ASP A 78 -3.92 -18.52 8.93
N GLU A 79 -4.12 -17.21 8.77
CA GLU A 79 -3.60 -16.41 7.65
C GLU A 79 -2.83 -15.17 8.14
N GLY A 80 -1.56 -15.09 7.77
CA GLY A 80 -0.67 -13.92 7.92
C GLY A 80 -0.14 -13.45 6.55
N LEU A 81 0.97 -12.71 6.54
CA LEU A 81 1.65 -12.22 5.33
C LEU A 81 3.13 -12.65 5.28
N PRO A 82 3.44 -13.96 5.37
CA PRO A 82 4.82 -14.44 5.32
C PRO A 82 5.48 -14.06 3.99
N ASN A 83 6.71 -13.54 4.07
CA ASN A 83 7.46 -12.99 2.93
C ASN A 83 6.67 -11.90 2.18
N GLY A 84 5.82 -11.16 2.90
CA GLY A 84 4.91 -10.20 2.30
C GLY A 84 5.62 -8.99 1.68
N TYR A 85 5.08 -8.51 0.56
CA TYR A 85 5.50 -7.26 -0.06
C TYR A 85 4.31 -6.57 -0.76
N GLY A 86 4.49 -5.28 -1.02
CA GLY A 86 3.47 -4.42 -1.59
C GLY A 86 3.87 -3.87 -2.95
N LYS A 87 2.86 -3.63 -3.79
CA LYS A 87 2.98 -2.77 -4.97
C LYS A 87 1.90 -1.71 -5.00
N MET A 88 2.26 -0.52 -5.44
CA MET A 88 1.32 0.59 -5.70
C MET A 88 1.48 1.04 -7.15
N ILE A 89 0.42 0.89 -7.93
CA ILE A 89 0.36 1.33 -9.32
C ILE A 89 -0.45 2.62 -9.37
N ILE A 90 0.16 3.70 -9.83
CA ILE A 90 -0.46 5.02 -9.96
C ILE A 90 -0.51 5.38 -11.43
N GLU A 91 -1.73 5.54 -11.94
CA GLU A 91 -2.02 5.86 -13.32
C GLU A 91 -2.77 7.19 -13.41
N GLU A 92 -2.45 7.98 -14.43
CA GLU A 92 -3.34 9.07 -14.85
C GLU A 92 -4.53 8.43 -15.58
N TRP A 93 -5.69 8.47 -14.94
CA TRP A 93 -6.90 7.85 -15.49
C TRP A 93 -7.66 8.83 -16.38
N GLN A 94 -7.79 10.06 -15.91
CA GLN A 94 -8.36 11.23 -16.60
C GLN A 94 -7.66 12.49 -16.09
N ASP A 95 -7.83 13.61 -16.79
CA ASP A 95 -7.35 14.92 -16.34
C ASP A 95 -7.83 15.19 -14.91
N GLY A 96 -6.91 15.53 -13.99
CA GLY A 96 -7.19 15.77 -12.58
C GLY A 96 -7.55 14.51 -11.75
N LEU A 97 -7.48 13.29 -12.31
CA LEU A 97 -7.89 12.05 -11.63
C LEU A 97 -6.84 10.94 -11.75
N LYS A 98 -6.28 10.56 -10.60
CA LYS A 98 -5.36 9.41 -10.50
C LYS A 98 -6.13 8.16 -10.08
N LYS A 99 -5.82 7.05 -10.74
CA LYS A 99 -6.22 5.71 -10.31
C LYS A 99 -5.05 5.08 -9.58
N ILE A 100 -5.31 4.58 -8.38
CA ILE A 100 -4.31 3.93 -7.52
C ILE A 100 -4.74 2.50 -7.29
N THR A 101 -3.94 1.55 -7.74
CA THR A 101 -4.15 0.12 -7.50
C THR A 101 -3.08 -0.36 -6.52
N MET A 102 -3.51 -0.83 -5.34
CA MET A 102 -2.63 -1.41 -4.33
C MET A 102 -2.73 -2.93 -4.40
N ARG A 103 -1.57 -3.59 -4.37
CA ARG A 103 -1.47 -5.05 -4.36
C ARG A 103 -0.60 -5.50 -3.19
N ILE A 104 -1.08 -6.47 -2.44
CA ILE A 104 -0.32 -7.14 -1.37
C ILE A 104 -0.07 -8.57 -1.83
N PHE A 105 1.18 -9.00 -1.76
CA PHE A 105 1.63 -10.34 -2.10
C PHE A 105 2.18 -11.01 -0.84
N TRP A 106 1.96 -12.31 -0.69
CA TRP A 106 2.54 -13.12 0.38
C TRP A 106 2.63 -14.57 -0.04
N GLN A 107 3.52 -15.35 0.59
CA GLN A 107 3.72 -16.75 0.24
C GLN A 107 3.80 -17.64 1.49
N PRO A 108 2.70 -18.30 1.86
CA PRO A 108 2.71 -19.33 2.89
C PRO A 108 3.53 -20.55 2.47
N GLU A 109 4.06 -21.29 3.45
CA GLU A 109 4.82 -22.51 3.16
C GLU A 109 3.95 -23.56 2.45
N GLY A 110 4.45 -24.11 1.35
CA GLY A 110 3.74 -25.14 0.58
C GLY A 110 2.56 -24.64 -0.24
N VAL A 111 2.34 -23.32 -0.33
CA VAL A 111 1.32 -22.69 -1.17
C VAL A 111 2.00 -21.76 -2.18
N ASP A 112 1.39 -21.63 -3.36
CA ASP A 112 1.78 -20.61 -4.34
C ASP A 112 1.61 -19.19 -3.77
N GLU A 113 2.26 -18.21 -4.39
CA GLU A 113 2.12 -16.80 -4.00
C GLU A 113 0.65 -16.38 -4.09
N GLN A 114 0.17 -15.77 -3.02
CA GLN A 114 -1.17 -15.24 -2.88
C GLN A 114 -1.16 -13.73 -3.11
N THR A 115 -2.29 -13.18 -3.54
CA THR A 115 -2.41 -11.74 -3.82
C THR A 115 -3.77 -11.20 -3.39
N PHE A 116 -3.76 -10.00 -2.83
CA PHE A 116 -4.93 -9.15 -2.63
C PHE A 116 -4.75 -7.86 -3.42
N GLU A 117 -5.81 -7.38 -4.05
CA GLU A 117 -5.82 -6.18 -4.89
C GLU A 117 -7.01 -5.30 -4.55
N LYS A 118 -6.78 -3.99 -4.43
CA LYS A 118 -7.85 -2.99 -4.33
C LYS A 118 -7.48 -1.74 -5.13
N THR A 119 -8.47 -1.14 -5.77
CA THR A 119 -8.31 0.06 -6.60
C THR A 119 -9.10 1.22 -6.02
N PHE A 120 -8.49 2.40 -6.07
CA PHE A 120 -9.02 3.66 -5.60
C PHE A 120 -8.85 4.74 -6.66
N PHE A 121 -9.61 5.82 -6.52
CA PHE A 121 -9.53 6.99 -7.38
C PHE A 121 -9.36 8.23 -6.52
N ILE A 122 -8.36 9.06 -6.83
CA ILE A 122 -8.06 10.30 -6.10
C ILE A 122 -8.07 11.47 -7.08
N HIS A 123 -8.99 12.40 -6.85
CA HIS A 123 -9.11 13.64 -7.61
C HIS A 123 -8.14 14.70 -7.06
N GLU A 124 -7.64 15.60 -7.90
CA GLU A 124 -6.76 16.69 -7.48
C GLU A 124 -7.40 17.59 -6.41
N GLU A 125 -8.71 17.81 -6.54
CA GLU A 125 -9.53 18.59 -5.61
C GLU A 125 -9.94 17.81 -4.35
N ALA A 126 -9.55 16.55 -4.20
CA ALA A 126 -9.89 15.73 -3.03
C ALA A 126 -9.07 16.08 -1.77
N GLY A 127 -8.30 17.17 -1.80
CA GLY A 127 -7.38 17.57 -0.74
C GLY A 127 -8.06 17.77 0.63
N TYR A 128 -7.64 16.97 1.60
CA TYR A 128 -7.75 17.26 3.04
C TYR A 128 -6.52 18.05 3.57
N GLY A 129 -5.56 18.37 2.70
CA GLY A 129 -4.38 19.16 3.00
C GLY A 129 -4.51 20.59 2.47
N GLU A 130 -5.31 21.40 3.16
CA GLU A 130 -5.20 22.87 3.19
C GLU A 130 -4.93 23.34 4.62
#